data_AF-A0A3D2SI77-F1
#
_entry.id   AF-A0A3D2SI77-F1
#
_cell.length_a   1.000
_cell.length_b   1.000
_cell.length_c   1.000
_cell.angle_alpha   90.00
_cell.angle_beta   90.00
_cell.angle_gamma   90.00
#
_symmetry.space_group_name_H-M   'P 1'
#
loop_
_entity.id
_entity.type
_entity.pdbx_description
1 polymer ?
#
loop_
_entity_poly.entity_id
_entity_poly.type
_entity_poly.pdbx_seq_one_letter_code
_entity_poly.pdbx_strand_id
1 'polypeptide(L)'
;MINFRKKNSTLFLVSAFSITLLSGCQVVSVKQQAVNVTIANERNSILMQDKLSEASLNVLSMSGREAKICMDQPTSCVNELKMIPEIVDEQFLSTASELYLAKAMQLDKSSACTVSSITKHRSEEHQRQTQQTYDDCQTEQLKMLDKSIRYSYAYLFKTKRKPIDRIFDNRQVQIRDFYNQAIAKLVTISAQRSSVKKATDSVKIGNSIYNINLDQYQLLKNKELDRFISSYNLSFSGLRTINRRDGFGSEFVAVFPASEEKSNNKYILDPLNASYQTSINPNIHKARYLSATIVA
;
A
#
# COMPACT_ATOMS: atom_id res chain seq x y z
N MET A 1 47.13 60.05 -31.87
CA MET A 1 47.22 58.74 -31.18
C MET A 1 46.94 58.98 -29.70
N ILE A 2 45.67 58.95 -29.29
CA ILE A 2 44.98 57.83 -28.58
C ILE A 2 45.71 57.40 -27.31
N ASN A 3 45.19 57.79 -26.13
CA ASN A 3 45.21 56.94 -24.94
C ASN A 3 44.20 57.39 -23.86
N PHE A 4 42.91 57.32 -24.17
CA PHE A 4 41.81 57.32 -23.20
C PHE A 4 41.23 55.90 -23.14
N ARG A 5 41.90 54.93 -22.47
CA ARG A 5 41.37 53.55 -22.46
C ARG A 5 41.74 52.64 -21.29
N LYS A 6 42.08 53.15 -20.10
CA LYS A 6 42.41 52.27 -18.95
C LYS A 6 41.69 52.51 -17.62
N LYS A 7 40.93 53.59 -17.43
CA LYS A 7 40.35 53.90 -16.10
C LYS A 7 38.91 53.40 -15.88
N ASN A 8 38.16 53.06 -16.93
CA ASN A 8 36.76 52.62 -16.79
C ASN A 8 36.59 51.09 -16.74
N SER A 9 37.56 50.30 -17.21
CA SER A 9 37.41 48.84 -17.28
C SER A 9 37.50 48.14 -15.91
N THR A 10 38.28 48.69 -14.97
CA THR A 10 38.43 48.13 -13.62
C THR A 10 37.23 48.43 -12.73
N LEU A 11 36.59 49.59 -12.91
CA LEU A 11 35.38 49.96 -12.15
C LEU A 11 34.16 49.11 -12.57
N PHE A 12 34.02 48.80 -13.87
CA PHE A 12 32.98 47.89 -14.36
C PHE A 12 33.19 46.44 -13.89
N LEU A 13 34.42 45.95 -13.86
CA LEU A 13 34.75 44.60 -13.37
C LEU A 13 34.46 44.42 -11.86
N VAL A 14 34.73 45.44 -11.04
CA VAL A 14 34.42 45.39 -9.59
C VAL A 14 32.91 45.49 -9.35
N SER A 15 32.17 46.28 -10.13
CA SER A 15 30.71 46.35 -10.00
C SER A 15 30.01 45.06 -10.46
N ALA A 16 30.52 44.40 -11.50
CA ALA A 16 29.98 43.14 -12.00
C ALA A 16 30.23 41.97 -11.02
N PHE A 17 31.36 42.00 -10.28
CA PHE A 17 31.70 40.97 -9.29
C PHE A 17 30.87 41.09 -7.99
N SER A 18 30.42 42.30 -7.64
CA SER A 18 29.57 42.51 -6.46
C SER A 18 28.12 42.05 -6.66
N ILE A 19 27.60 42.03 -7.90
CA ILE A 19 26.22 41.58 -8.17
C ILE A 19 26.10 40.04 -8.10
N THR A 20 27.19 39.30 -8.36
CA THR A 20 27.22 37.83 -8.23
C THR A 20 27.29 37.32 -6.79
N LEU A 21 27.49 38.20 -5.80
CA LEU A 21 27.58 37.83 -4.38
C LEU A 21 26.23 37.95 -3.63
N LEU A 22 25.16 38.45 -4.27
CA LEU A 22 23.85 38.65 -3.63
C LEU A 22 22.79 37.59 -3.97
N SER A 23 23.11 36.54 -4.73
CA SER A 23 22.16 35.45 -4.98
C SER A 23 22.14 34.46 -3.81
N GLY A 24 21.40 34.75 -2.74
CA GLY A 24 21.44 33.87 -1.57
C GLY A 24 20.43 34.08 -0.45
N CYS A 25 19.24 34.64 -0.69
CA CYS A 25 18.12 34.51 0.25
C CYS A 25 16.87 34.15 -0.55
N GLN A 26 16.58 32.86 -0.69
CA GLN A 26 15.30 32.42 -1.24
C GLN A 26 14.20 32.78 -0.22
N VAL A 27 13.55 33.93 -0.43
CA VAL A 27 12.45 34.39 0.41
C VAL A 27 11.31 33.39 0.30
N VAL A 28 10.97 32.75 1.42
CA VAL A 28 9.78 31.89 1.50
C VAL A 28 8.56 32.81 1.54
N SER A 29 7.85 32.89 0.41
CA SER A 29 6.62 33.67 0.31
C SER A 29 5.44 32.89 0.89
N VAL A 30 4.84 33.43 1.95
CA VAL A 30 3.63 32.85 2.54
C VAL A 30 2.42 33.31 1.71
N LYS A 31 1.72 32.36 1.10
CA LYS A 31 0.50 32.61 0.33
C LYS A 31 -0.72 32.11 1.09
N GLN A 32 -1.79 32.91 1.15
CA GLN A 32 -3.07 32.45 1.68
C GLN A 32 -3.65 31.35 0.79
N GLN A 33 -4.02 30.22 1.39
CA GLN A 33 -4.53 29.03 0.71
C GLN A 33 -5.98 28.77 1.12
N ALA A 34 -6.79 28.25 0.20
CA ALA A 34 -8.18 27.88 0.48
C ALA A 34 -8.24 26.69 1.46
N VAL A 35 -9.18 26.74 2.41
CA VAL A 35 -9.29 25.78 3.53
C VAL A 35 -9.40 24.34 3.06
N ASN A 36 -10.19 24.09 2.01
CA ASN A 36 -10.35 22.76 1.42
C ASN A 36 -9.04 22.17 0.90
N VAL A 37 -8.15 23.00 0.34
CA VAL A 37 -6.84 22.54 -0.17
C VAL A 37 -5.91 22.22 0.99
N THR A 38 -5.92 23.03 2.06
CA THR A 38 -5.15 22.75 3.27
C THR A 38 -5.56 21.42 3.90
N ILE A 39 -6.88 21.20 4.10
CA ILE A 39 -7.39 19.95 4.65
C ILE A 39 -7.06 18.77 3.73
N ALA A 40 -7.21 18.92 2.42
CA ALA A 40 -6.84 17.89 1.46
C ALA A 40 -5.35 17.55 1.58
N ASN A 41 -4.47 18.54 1.62
CA ASN A 41 -3.03 18.34 1.75
C ASN A 41 -2.64 17.64 3.05
N GLU A 42 -3.31 17.95 4.16
CA GLU A 42 -3.09 17.23 5.43
C GLU A 42 -3.52 15.77 5.35
N ARG A 43 -4.67 15.48 4.72
CA ARG A 43 -5.23 14.12 4.64
C ARG A 43 -4.63 13.28 3.51
N ASN A 44 -4.09 13.92 2.48
CA ASN A 44 -3.56 13.27 1.31
C ASN A 44 -2.33 12.41 1.62
N SER A 45 -2.22 11.34 0.85
CA SER A 45 -1.12 10.39 0.88
C SER A 45 -1.10 9.63 -0.42
N ILE A 46 -0.10 8.76 -0.56
CA ILE A 46 0.03 7.89 -1.72
C ILE A 46 -1.20 7.01 -2.01
N LEU A 47 -2.03 6.74 -1.00
CA LEU A 47 -3.27 5.96 -1.15
C LEU A 47 -4.43 6.76 -1.74
N MET A 48 -4.47 8.07 -1.49
CA MET A 48 -5.57 8.95 -1.91
C MET A 48 -5.27 9.63 -3.24
N GLN A 49 -4.01 10.01 -3.44
CA GLN A 49 -3.49 10.62 -4.64
C GLN A 49 -2.18 9.93 -4.97
N ASP A 50 -1.79 9.84 -6.25
CA ASP A 50 -0.49 9.27 -6.66
C ASP A 50 0.72 10.16 -6.29
N LYS A 51 0.65 10.80 -5.11
CA LYS A 51 1.61 11.75 -4.55
C LYS A 51 1.83 11.41 -3.07
N LEU A 52 3.07 11.50 -2.60
CA LEU A 52 3.40 11.35 -1.19
C LEU A 52 2.69 12.41 -0.33
N SER A 53 2.41 12.05 0.92
CA SER A 53 1.90 12.97 1.94
C SER A 53 2.85 14.16 2.17
N GLU A 54 2.29 15.31 2.53
CA GLU A 54 3.10 16.51 2.83
C GLU A 54 4.10 16.26 3.98
N ALA A 55 3.76 15.40 4.94
CA ALA A 55 4.67 15.00 6.01
C ALA A 55 5.92 14.29 5.47
N SER A 56 5.75 13.34 4.54
CA SER A 56 6.89 12.67 3.90
C SER A 56 7.66 13.61 2.97
N LEU A 57 6.97 14.47 2.22
CA LEU A 57 7.61 15.46 1.35
C LEU A 57 8.46 16.45 2.13
N ASN A 58 8.02 16.86 3.32
CA ASN A 58 8.80 17.74 4.17
C ASN A 58 10.11 17.06 4.63
N VAL A 59 10.05 15.81 5.08
CA VAL A 59 11.26 15.04 5.46
C VAL A 59 12.23 14.94 4.28
N LEU A 60 11.73 14.63 3.08
CA LEU A 60 12.56 14.54 1.88
C LEU A 60 13.18 15.90 1.54
N SER A 61 12.40 16.97 1.58
CA SER A 61 12.87 18.33 1.30
C SER A 61 13.93 18.80 2.29
N MET A 62 13.74 18.56 3.59
CA MET A 62 14.72 18.87 4.63
C MET A 62 16.04 18.11 4.45
N SER A 63 15.97 16.89 3.91
CA SER A 63 17.14 16.07 3.60
C SER A 63 17.76 16.33 2.22
N GLY A 64 17.25 17.31 1.46
CA GLY A 64 17.74 17.63 0.12
C GLY A 64 17.44 16.57 -0.94
N ARG A 65 16.38 15.77 -0.74
CA ARG A 65 16.03 14.63 -1.60
C ARG A 65 14.86 14.94 -2.51
N GLU A 66 14.96 14.51 -3.76
CA GLU A 66 13.83 14.59 -4.68
C GLU A 66 12.84 13.44 -4.44
N ALA A 67 11.57 13.79 -4.28
CA ALA A 67 10.50 12.82 -4.00
C ALA A 67 10.39 11.72 -5.07
N LYS A 68 10.48 12.09 -6.35
CA LYS A 68 10.35 11.16 -7.47
C LYS A 68 11.47 10.11 -7.47
N ILE A 69 12.71 10.55 -7.30
CA ILE A 69 13.88 9.65 -7.21
C ILE A 69 13.72 8.69 -6.03
N CYS A 70 13.28 9.20 -4.87
CA CYS A 70 13.03 8.36 -3.69
C CYS A 70 11.88 7.37 -3.88
N MET A 71 10.83 7.72 -4.63
CA MET A 71 9.76 6.78 -4.97
C MET A 71 10.25 5.68 -5.92
N ASP A 72 11.09 6.03 -6.89
CA ASP A 72 11.60 5.08 -7.88
C ASP A 72 12.64 4.12 -7.26
N GLN A 73 13.45 4.60 -6.31
CA GLN A 73 14.51 3.87 -5.62
C GLN A 73 14.40 3.98 -4.09
N PRO A 74 13.34 3.41 -3.47
CA PRO A 74 13.05 3.61 -2.06
C PRO A 74 14.14 3.05 -1.14
N THR A 75 14.78 1.94 -1.50
CA THR A 75 15.81 1.32 -0.67
C THR A 75 17.04 2.21 -0.50
N SER A 76 17.54 2.85 -1.57
CA SER A 76 18.67 3.78 -1.46
C SER A 76 18.27 4.97 -0.60
N CYS A 77 17.13 5.59 -0.92
CA CYS A 77 16.64 6.76 -0.22
C CYS A 77 16.45 6.50 1.28
N VAL A 78 15.84 5.38 1.67
CA VAL A 78 15.65 5.03 3.09
C VAL A 78 16.97 4.75 3.81
N ASN A 79 17.93 4.08 3.15
CA ASN A 79 19.25 3.83 3.76
C ASN A 79 19.99 5.13 4.05
N GLU A 80 19.91 6.10 3.13
CA GLU A 80 20.58 7.38 3.32
C GLU A 80 19.83 8.28 4.30
N LEU A 81 18.49 8.28 4.31
CA LEU A 81 17.69 8.98 5.33
C LEU A 81 18.03 8.49 6.75
N LYS A 82 18.29 7.19 6.91
CA LYS A 82 18.68 6.60 8.20
C LYS A 82 20.01 7.15 8.74
N MET A 83 20.87 7.69 7.87
CA MET A 83 22.18 8.23 8.28
C MET A 83 22.10 9.66 8.80
N ILE A 84 20.94 10.32 8.72
CA ILE A 84 20.74 11.71 9.14
C ILE A 84 20.23 11.73 10.59
N PRO A 85 21.06 12.10 11.59
CA PRO A 85 20.70 12.03 13.00
C PRO A 85 19.61 13.02 13.40
N GLU A 86 19.42 14.10 12.64
CA GLU A 86 18.39 15.12 12.89
C GLU A 86 16.97 14.64 12.57
N ILE A 87 16.82 13.56 11.79
CA ILE A 87 15.51 13.00 11.46
C ILE A 87 15.05 12.09 12.60
N VAL A 88 13.94 12.48 13.23
CA VAL A 88 13.36 11.71 14.35
C VAL A 88 12.84 10.36 13.86
N ASP A 89 12.96 9.31 14.68
CA ASP A 89 12.49 7.95 14.37
C ASP A 89 11.08 7.91 13.77
N GLU A 90 10.15 8.67 14.33
CA GLU A 90 8.76 8.73 13.84
C GLU A 90 8.66 9.28 12.42
N GLN A 91 9.40 10.35 12.11
CA GLN A 91 9.46 10.91 10.76
C GLN A 91 10.07 9.89 9.81
N PHE A 92 11.24 9.36 10.15
CA PHE A 92 11.95 8.35 9.37
C PHE A 92 11.08 7.13 9.04
N LEU A 93 10.50 6.47 10.05
CA LEU A 93 9.72 5.25 9.89
C LEU A 93 8.45 5.51 9.06
N SER A 94 7.79 6.64 9.29
CA SER A 94 6.57 7.01 8.58
C SER A 94 6.85 7.30 7.09
N THR A 95 7.94 8.00 6.79
CA THR A 95 8.37 8.30 5.41
C THR A 95 8.83 7.05 4.69
N ALA A 96 9.63 6.21 5.35
CA ALA A 96 10.08 4.94 4.77
C ALA A 96 8.91 4.04 4.39
N SER A 97 7.92 3.90 5.29
CA SER A 97 6.71 3.13 5.02
C SER A 97 5.96 3.59 3.76
N GLU A 98 5.80 4.90 3.60
CA GLU A 98 5.10 5.50 2.46
C GLU A 98 5.89 5.34 1.15
N LEU A 99 7.21 5.54 1.18
CA LEU A 99 8.06 5.35 0.00
C LEU A 99 8.00 3.93 -0.56
N TYR A 100 8.08 2.93 0.32
CA TYR A 100 7.94 1.54 -0.09
C TYR A 100 6.54 1.22 -0.62
N LEU A 101 5.49 1.78 0.01
CA LEU A 101 4.13 1.63 -0.49
C LEU A 101 3.95 2.28 -1.87
N ALA A 102 4.53 3.46 -2.07
CA ALA A 102 4.52 4.17 -3.34
C ALA A 102 5.14 3.34 -4.46
N LYS A 103 6.33 2.77 -4.22
CA LYS A 103 6.96 1.88 -5.20
C LYS A 103 6.09 0.66 -5.50
N ALA A 104 5.50 0.04 -4.48
CA ALA A 104 4.60 -1.10 -4.68
C ALA A 104 3.37 -0.74 -5.53
N MET A 105 2.83 0.46 -5.37
CA MET A 105 1.70 0.97 -6.17
C MET A 105 2.11 1.34 -7.60
N GLN A 106 3.32 1.88 -7.80
CA GLN A 106 3.86 2.10 -9.14
C GLN A 106 4.05 0.77 -9.89
N LEU A 107 4.58 -0.25 -9.21
CA LEU A 107 4.74 -1.60 -9.77
C LEU A 107 3.38 -2.19 -10.15
N ASP A 108 2.36 -2.04 -9.30
CA ASP A 108 0.97 -2.49 -9.55
C ASP A 108 0.39 -1.96 -10.87
N LYS A 109 0.73 -0.73 -11.23
CA LYS A 109 0.27 -0.05 -12.45
C LYS A 109 1.16 -0.32 -13.67
N SER A 110 2.34 -0.91 -13.46
CA SER A 110 3.29 -1.18 -14.52
C SER A 110 2.80 -2.31 -15.44
N SER A 111 3.12 -2.22 -16.73
CA SER A 111 2.82 -3.27 -17.70
C SER A 111 3.53 -4.59 -17.38
N ALA A 112 4.68 -4.55 -16.69
CA ALA A 112 5.42 -5.73 -16.27
C ALA A 112 4.65 -6.56 -15.24
N CYS A 113 3.94 -5.91 -14.31
CA CYS A 113 3.12 -6.58 -13.28
C CYS A 113 1.66 -6.77 -13.70
N THR A 114 1.26 -6.30 -14.88
CA THR A 114 -0.12 -6.43 -15.39
C THR A 114 -0.12 -7.33 -16.62
N VAL A 115 -0.22 -8.66 -16.44
CA VAL A 115 -0.33 -9.57 -17.57
C VAL A 115 -1.69 -9.37 -18.24
N SER A 116 -1.65 -8.81 -19.44
CA SER A 116 -2.79 -8.78 -20.34
C SER A 116 -2.93 -10.14 -21.04
N SER A 117 -4.16 -10.51 -21.40
CA SER A 117 -4.51 -11.71 -22.18
C SER A 117 -3.90 -11.76 -23.60
N ILE A 118 -3.01 -10.82 -23.93
CA ILE A 118 -2.42 -10.54 -25.26
C ILE A 118 -1.31 -11.56 -25.61
N THR A 119 -0.81 -12.33 -24.65
CA THR A 119 0.31 -13.28 -24.86
C THR A 119 -0.10 -14.62 -25.48
N LYS A 120 -1.39 -14.97 -25.54
CA LYS A 120 -1.85 -16.28 -26.07
C LYS A 120 -1.48 -16.54 -27.53
N HIS A 121 -1.17 -15.50 -28.30
CA HIS A 121 -0.85 -15.60 -29.74
C HIS A 121 0.63 -15.38 -30.08
N ARG A 122 1.53 -15.31 -29.08
CA ARG A 122 2.97 -15.15 -29.30
C ARG A 122 3.72 -16.49 -29.24
N SER A 123 4.94 -16.52 -29.76
CA SER A 123 5.82 -17.71 -29.69
C SER A 123 6.08 -18.14 -28.25
N GLU A 124 6.32 -19.44 -28.04
CA GLU A 124 6.55 -20.03 -26.72
C GLU A 124 7.71 -19.38 -25.95
N GLU A 125 8.76 -18.96 -26.65
CA GLU A 125 9.91 -18.26 -26.07
C GLU A 125 9.52 -16.89 -25.49
N HIS A 126 8.74 -16.10 -26.25
CA HIS A 126 8.23 -14.81 -25.78
C HIS A 126 7.26 -14.96 -24.61
N GLN A 127 6.49 -16.05 -24.58
CA GLN A 127 5.60 -16.35 -23.45
C GLN A 127 6.41 -16.63 -22.17
N ARG A 128 7.47 -17.45 -22.26
CA ARG A 128 8.35 -17.75 -21.11
C ARG A 128 9.04 -16.49 -20.57
N GLN A 129 9.59 -15.66 -21.45
CA GLN A 129 10.24 -14.42 -21.04
C GLN A 129 9.26 -13.42 -20.40
N THR A 130 8.04 -13.33 -20.94
CA THR A 130 6.99 -12.47 -20.37
C THR A 130 6.55 -12.98 -19.00
N GLN A 131 6.39 -14.30 -18.84
CA GLN A 131 6.03 -14.90 -17.56
C GLN A 131 7.12 -14.65 -16.51
N GLN A 132 8.39 -14.82 -16.88
CA GLN A 132 9.51 -14.55 -15.97
C GLN A 132 9.55 -13.07 -15.55
N THR A 133 9.37 -12.15 -16.49
CA THR A 133 9.31 -10.70 -16.20
C THR A 133 8.17 -10.37 -15.24
N TYR A 134 7.01 -11.00 -15.43
CA TYR A 134 5.86 -10.86 -14.53
C TYR A 134 6.15 -11.38 -13.12
N ASP A 135 6.71 -12.59 -13.02
CA ASP A 135 7.04 -13.21 -11.75
C ASP A 135 8.10 -12.41 -10.98
N ASP A 136 9.08 -11.84 -11.69
CA ASP A 136 10.11 -10.95 -11.14
C ASP A 136 9.48 -9.64 -10.64
N CYS A 137 8.62 -9.01 -11.44
CA CYS A 137 7.92 -7.78 -11.07
C CYS A 137 7.05 -7.98 -9.82
N GLN A 138 6.26 -9.05 -9.77
CA GLN A 138 5.46 -9.37 -8.59
C GLN A 138 6.32 -9.67 -7.36
N THR A 139 7.48 -10.30 -7.55
CA THR A 139 8.42 -10.57 -6.46
C THR A 139 9.01 -9.28 -5.90
N GLU A 140 9.32 -8.30 -6.76
CA GLU A 140 9.72 -6.96 -6.31
C GLU A 140 8.57 -6.25 -5.57
N GLN A 141 7.36 -6.29 -6.12
CA GLN A 141 6.17 -5.68 -5.51
C GLN A 141 5.91 -6.22 -4.10
N LEU A 142 5.96 -7.54 -3.93
CA LEU A 142 5.80 -8.19 -2.62
C LEU A 142 6.90 -7.78 -1.62
N LYS A 143 8.15 -7.61 -2.08
CA LYS A 143 9.26 -7.12 -1.23
C LYS A 143 9.01 -5.67 -0.77
N MET A 144 8.51 -4.81 -1.65
CA MET A 144 8.17 -3.42 -1.29
C MET A 144 7.03 -3.38 -0.27
N LEU A 145 6.00 -4.22 -0.44
CA LEU A 145 4.90 -4.33 0.51
C LEU A 145 5.36 -4.85 1.88
N ASP A 146 6.21 -5.88 1.94
CA ASP A 146 6.83 -6.38 3.18
C ASP A 146 7.55 -5.24 3.94
N LYS A 147 8.34 -4.44 3.23
CA LYS A 147 9.03 -3.30 3.83
C LYS A 147 8.05 -2.25 4.35
N SER A 148 7.04 -1.90 3.56
CA SER A 148 6.02 -0.94 3.97
C SER A 148 5.34 -1.38 5.28
N ILE A 149 4.91 -2.65 5.37
CA ILE A 149 4.30 -3.24 6.58
C ILE A 149 5.23 -3.11 7.79
N ARG A 150 6.50 -3.53 7.66
CA ARG A 150 7.48 -3.51 8.75
C ARG A 150 7.73 -2.09 9.27
N TYR A 151 7.89 -1.13 8.37
CA TYR A 151 8.12 0.27 8.75
C TYR A 151 6.86 0.91 9.36
N SER A 152 5.66 0.62 8.84
CA SER A 152 4.41 1.08 9.47
C SER A 152 4.25 0.50 10.87
N TYR A 153 4.48 -0.80 11.03
CA TYR A 153 4.38 -1.48 12.32
C TYR A 153 5.37 -0.90 13.33
N ALA A 154 6.62 -0.67 12.90
CA ALA A 154 7.62 -0.02 13.75
C ALA A 154 7.20 1.39 14.17
N TYR A 155 6.65 2.19 13.25
CA TYR A 155 6.11 3.52 13.58
C TYR A 155 4.98 3.46 14.60
N LEU A 156 4.05 2.50 14.45
CA LEU A 156 2.88 2.39 15.30
C LEU A 156 3.25 1.90 16.71
N PHE A 157 4.16 0.93 16.84
CA PHE A 157 4.36 0.21 18.10
C PHE A 157 5.77 0.22 18.68
N LYS A 158 6.79 0.65 17.92
CA LYS A 158 8.20 0.61 18.36
C LYS A 158 8.80 1.98 18.62
N THR A 159 8.07 3.06 18.33
CA THR A 159 8.49 4.43 18.64
C THR A 159 8.34 4.74 20.13
N LYS A 160 9.00 5.80 20.60
CA LYS A 160 8.95 6.22 22.02
C LYS A 160 7.53 6.56 22.48
N ARG A 161 6.76 7.28 21.65
CA ARG A 161 5.34 7.60 21.92
C ARG A 161 4.47 6.38 21.62
N LYS A 162 3.56 6.04 22.53
CA LYS A 162 2.62 4.93 22.36
C LYS A 162 1.47 5.33 21.44
N PRO A 163 0.71 4.38 20.85
CA PRO A 163 -0.47 4.69 20.06
C PRO A 163 -1.51 5.57 20.77
N ILE A 164 -1.65 5.44 22.09
CA ILE A 164 -2.61 6.21 22.88
C ILE A 164 -2.21 7.69 23.01
N ASP A 165 -0.90 7.98 23.00
CA ASP A 165 -0.37 9.34 23.11
C ASP A 165 -0.54 10.14 21.81
N ARG A 166 -1.01 9.48 20.75
CA ARG A 166 -1.09 9.96 19.36
C ARG A 166 -2.47 9.72 18.75
N ILE A 167 -3.49 9.50 19.57
CA ILE A 167 -4.84 9.08 19.13
C ILE A 167 -5.49 10.04 18.12
N PHE A 168 -5.17 11.34 18.18
CA PHE A 168 -5.67 12.36 17.27
C PHE A 168 -4.66 12.76 16.18
N ASP A 169 -3.47 12.17 16.16
CA ASP A 169 -2.45 12.46 15.15
C ASP A 169 -2.95 11.90 13.81
N ASN A 170 -3.26 12.79 12.86
CA ASN A 170 -3.63 12.40 11.51
C ASN A 170 -2.56 11.51 10.86
N ARG A 171 -1.28 11.71 11.21
CA ARG A 171 -0.19 10.87 10.71
C ARG A 171 -0.35 9.41 11.15
N GLN A 172 -0.81 9.14 12.36
CA GLN A 172 -1.07 7.78 12.82
C GLN A 172 -2.17 7.10 12.00
N VAL A 173 -3.21 7.85 11.64
CA VAL A 173 -4.29 7.35 10.76
C VAL A 173 -3.73 6.96 9.39
N GLN A 174 -2.92 7.84 8.76
CA GLN A 174 -2.27 7.54 7.48
C GLN A 174 -1.39 6.29 7.54
N ILE A 175 -0.53 6.17 8.56
CA ILE A 175 0.37 5.01 8.68
C ILE A 175 -0.38 3.71 8.96
N ARG A 176 -1.47 3.77 9.73
CA ARG A 176 -2.39 2.63 9.89
C ARG A 176 -3.00 2.22 8.55
N ASP A 177 -3.42 3.19 7.74
CA ASP A 177 -4.00 2.90 6.43
C ASP A 177 -2.97 2.31 5.46
N PHE A 178 -1.71 2.80 5.50
CA PHE A 178 -0.59 2.21 4.74
C PHE A 178 -0.36 0.75 5.13
N TYR A 179 -0.30 0.47 6.43
CA TYR A 179 -0.14 -0.88 6.95
C TYR A 179 -1.26 -1.81 6.47
N ASN A 180 -2.52 -1.41 6.68
CA ASN A 180 -3.67 -2.24 6.34
C ASN A 180 -3.76 -2.48 4.81
N GLN A 181 -3.47 -1.46 4.00
CA GLN A 181 -3.48 -1.59 2.55
C GLN A 181 -2.30 -2.43 2.03
N ALA A 182 -1.13 -2.32 2.66
CA ALA A 182 0.03 -3.12 2.29
C ALA A 182 -0.23 -4.61 2.58
N ILE A 183 -0.84 -4.95 3.72
CA ILE A 183 -1.30 -6.32 4.00
C ILE A 183 -2.35 -6.77 2.98
N ALA A 184 -3.34 -5.92 2.68
CA ALA A 184 -4.40 -6.22 1.71
C ALA A 184 -3.81 -6.70 0.38
N LYS A 185 -2.88 -5.91 -0.17
CA LYS A 185 -2.20 -6.20 -1.44
C LYS A 185 -1.28 -7.42 -1.33
N LEU A 186 -0.46 -7.49 -0.27
CA LEU A 186 0.51 -8.57 -0.09
C LEU A 186 -0.17 -9.95 -0.05
N VAL A 187 -1.23 -10.06 0.75
CA VAL A 187 -1.97 -11.33 0.86
C VAL A 187 -2.72 -11.64 -0.43
N THR A 188 -3.32 -10.63 -1.09
CA THR A 188 -4.04 -10.85 -2.36
C THR A 188 -3.09 -11.37 -3.45
N ILE A 189 -1.94 -10.71 -3.63
CA ILE A 189 -0.94 -11.11 -4.64
C ILE A 189 -0.36 -12.48 -4.28
N SER A 190 -0.04 -12.72 -3.01
CA SER A 190 0.48 -14.01 -2.57
C SER A 190 -0.52 -15.15 -2.78
N ALA A 191 -1.81 -14.92 -2.49
CA ALA A 191 -2.85 -15.91 -2.67
C ALA A 191 -3.06 -16.23 -4.15
N GLN A 192 -2.98 -15.22 -5.04
CA GLN A 192 -3.04 -15.42 -6.50
C GLN A 192 -1.86 -16.24 -7.05
N ARG A 193 -0.66 -16.09 -6.46
CA ARG A 193 0.53 -16.85 -6.86
C ARG A 193 0.56 -18.28 -6.32
N SER A 194 -0.18 -18.55 -5.24
CA SER A 194 -0.21 -19.89 -4.63
C SER A 194 -0.96 -20.87 -5.53
N SER A 195 -0.34 -22.02 -5.81
CA SER A 195 -1.04 -23.17 -6.41
C SER A 195 -1.89 -23.95 -5.40
N VAL A 196 -1.68 -23.70 -4.10
CA VAL A 196 -2.36 -24.38 -3.00
C VAL A 196 -3.65 -23.63 -2.68
N LYS A 197 -4.79 -24.31 -2.87
CA LYS A 197 -6.14 -23.82 -2.54
C LYS A 197 -6.53 -24.02 -1.06
N LYS A 198 -5.58 -24.33 -0.19
CA LYS A 198 -5.83 -24.52 1.24
C LYS A 198 -5.12 -23.41 2.01
N ALA A 199 -5.65 -23.07 3.18
CA ALA A 199 -4.94 -22.20 4.10
C ALA A 199 -3.59 -22.85 4.44
N THR A 200 -2.49 -22.17 4.08
CA THR A 200 -1.12 -22.64 4.31
C THR A 200 -0.63 -22.16 5.67
N ASP A 201 0.29 -22.91 6.28
CA ASP A 201 0.89 -22.52 7.56
C ASP A 201 1.98 -21.46 7.39
N SER A 202 2.54 -21.32 6.18
CA SER A 202 3.53 -20.30 5.91
C SER A 202 3.58 -19.86 4.44
N VAL A 203 4.09 -18.65 4.23
CA VAL A 203 4.34 -18.05 2.92
C VAL A 203 5.71 -17.39 2.93
N LYS A 204 6.52 -17.66 1.90
CA LYS A 204 7.83 -17.00 1.72
C LYS A 204 7.68 -15.75 0.84
N ILE A 205 8.16 -14.62 1.34
CA ILE A 205 8.13 -13.33 0.64
C ILE A 205 9.53 -12.74 0.65
N GLY A 206 10.20 -12.78 -0.51
CA GLY A 206 11.61 -12.44 -0.61
C GLY A 206 12.45 -13.31 0.34
N ASN A 207 13.08 -12.68 1.32
CA ASN A 207 13.91 -13.35 2.33
C ASN A 207 13.13 -13.61 3.64
N SER A 208 11.89 -13.13 3.72
CA SER A 208 11.02 -13.25 4.90
C SER A 208 10.16 -14.50 4.80
N ILE A 209 9.94 -15.17 5.93
CA ILE A 209 8.95 -16.25 6.05
C ILE A 209 7.85 -15.74 6.97
N TYR A 210 6.62 -15.71 6.45
CA TYR A 210 5.42 -15.38 7.20
C TYR A 210 4.79 -16.67 7.67
N ASN A 211 4.66 -16.83 8.99
CA ASN A 211 3.93 -17.95 9.58
C ASN A 211 2.50 -17.50 9.85
N ILE A 212 1.53 -18.26 9.34
CA ILE A 212 0.11 -17.95 9.44
C ILE A 212 -0.44 -18.68 10.65
N ASN A 213 -0.79 -17.94 11.71
CA ASN A 213 -1.47 -18.50 12.87
C ASN A 213 -2.98 -18.53 12.61
N LEU A 214 -3.57 -19.72 12.63
CA LEU A 214 -5.01 -19.97 12.48
C LEU A 214 -5.64 -20.58 13.74
N ASP A 215 -4.98 -20.51 14.90
CA ASP A 215 -5.41 -21.17 16.14
C ASP A 215 -6.79 -20.67 16.59
N GLN A 216 -7.07 -19.38 16.36
CA GLN A 216 -8.38 -18.77 16.65
C GLN A 216 -9.41 -18.97 15.52
N TYR A 217 -9.01 -19.56 14.39
CA TYR A 217 -9.83 -19.73 13.19
C TYR A 217 -9.86 -21.19 12.73
N GLN A 218 -10.29 -22.08 13.63
CA GLN A 218 -10.36 -23.53 13.37
C GLN A 218 -11.20 -23.89 12.13
N LEU A 219 -12.18 -23.06 11.75
CA LEU A 219 -12.99 -23.23 10.54
C LEU A 219 -12.19 -23.09 9.24
N LEU A 220 -11.10 -22.32 9.25
CA LEU A 220 -10.20 -22.17 8.09
C LEU A 220 -9.21 -23.33 7.99
N LYS A 221 -8.89 -23.97 9.12
CA LYS A 221 -7.92 -25.06 9.19
C LYS A 221 -8.40 -26.23 8.34
N ASN A 222 -7.55 -26.69 7.42
CA ASN A 222 -7.80 -27.82 6.50
C ASN A 222 -8.99 -27.65 5.53
N LYS A 223 -9.64 -26.49 5.46
CA LYS A 223 -10.66 -26.24 4.43
C LYS A 223 -10.04 -25.74 3.14
N GLU A 224 -10.62 -26.18 2.03
CA GLU A 224 -10.30 -25.66 0.71
C GLU A 224 -11.00 -24.31 0.53
N LEU A 225 -10.25 -23.34 -0.01
CA LEU A 225 -10.65 -21.97 -0.28
C LEU A 225 -10.66 -21.78 -1.80
N ASP A 226 -11.80 -21.37 -2.33
CA ASP A 226 -11.91 -20.95 -3.73
C ASP A 226 -11.11 -19.67 -3.95
N ARG A 227 -11.35 -18.69 -3.08
CA ARG A 227 -10.79 -17.34 -3.20
C ARG A 227 -10.64 -16.71 -1.82
N PHE A 228 -9.69 -15.79 -1.74
CA PHE A 228 -9.49 -14.92 -0.60
C PHE A 228 -9.55 -13.48 -1.08
N ILE A 229 -10.58 -12.73 -0.66
CA ILE A 229 -10.90 -11.42 -1.24
C ILE A 229 -10.76 -10.35 -0.17
N SER A 230 -10.01 -9.30 -0.46
CA SER A 230 -9.94 -8.14 0.44
C SER A 230 -11.26 -7.38 0.46
N SER A 231 -11.77 -7.04 1.66
CA SER A 231 -13.01 -6.25 1.81
C SER A 231 -12.88 -4.86 1.19
N TYR A 232 -11.65 -4.34 1.07
CA TYR A 232 -11.33 -3.07 0.40
C TYR A 232 -11.83 -2.99 -1.05
N ASN A 233 -11.97 -4.15 -1.71
CA ASN A 233 -12.41 -4.25 -3.10
C ASN A 233 -13.89 -4.70 -3.20
N LEU A 234 -14.64 -4.71 -2.10
CA LEU A 234 -16.03 -5.16 -2.05
C LEU A 234 -16.97 -4.00 -1.71
N SER A 235 -18.02 -3.84 -2.53
CA SER A 235 -19.13 -2.93 -2.27
C SER A 235 -20.46 -3.65 -2.46
N PHE A 236 -21.48 -3.24 -1.71
CA PHE A 236 -22.84 -3.72 -1.93
C PHE A 236 -23.52 -2.85 -3.00
N SER A 237 -24.10 -3.50 -4.02
CA SER A 237 -24.96 -2.82 -4.96
C SER A 237 -26.29 -2.46 -4.30
N GLY A 238 -26.79 -1.25 -4.54
CA GLY A 238 -28.10 -0.80 -4.03
C GLY A 238 -28.13 -0.33 -2.57
N LEU A 239 -27.01 -0.39 -1.84
CA LEU A 239 -26.88 0.12 -0.47
C LEU A 239 -25.81 1.21 -0.39
N ARG A 240 -26.11 2.30 0.34
CA ARG A 240 -25.15 3.36 0.66
C ARG A 240 -24.36 3.03 1.93
N THR A 241 -23.78 1.84 2.01
CA THR A 241 -23.07 1.37 3.20
C THR A 241 -21.59 1.25 2.93
N ILE A 242 -20.78 1.87 3.79
CA ILE A 242 -19.36 1.55 3.91
C ILE A 242 -19.22 0.29 4.75
N ASN A 243 -18.60 -0.75 4.20
CA ASN A 243 -18.50 -2.06 4.84
C ASN A 243 -17.42 -2.15 5.94
N ARG A 244 -16.80 -1.03 6.30
CA ARG A 244 -15.62 -1.01 7.15
C ARG A 244 -15.87 -0.26 8.44
N ARG A 245 -15.33 -0.82 9.52
CA ARG A 245 -15.10 -0.10 10.77
C ARG A 245 -13.63 0.30 10.82
N ASP A 246 -13.34 1.43 11.46
CA ASP A 246 -11.96 1.81 11.76
C ASP A 246 -11.30 0.73 12.60
N GLY A 247 -10.10 0.31 12.21
CA GLY A 247 -9.42 -0.81 12.86
C GLY A 247 -7.97 -1.00 12.41
N PHE A 248 -7.25 -1.80 13.19
CA PHE A 248 -5.89 -2.24 12.88
C PHE A 248 -5.94 -3.65 12.30
N GLY A 249 -5.30 -3.85 11.16
CA GLY A 249 -5.40 -5.06 10.37
C GLY A 249 -6.22 -4.87 9.09
N SER A 250 -6.04 -5.79 8.17
CA SER A 250 -6.71 -5.81 6.88
C SER A 250 -7.83 -6.85 6.90
N GLU A 251 -9.01 -6.46 6.44
CA GLU A 251 -10.22 -7.29 6.44
C GLU A 251 -10.35 -8.05 5.11
N PHE A 252 -10.77 -9.30 5.22
CA PHE A 252 -10.90 -10.23 4.11
C PHE A 252 -12.16 -11.08 4.23
N VAL A 253 -12.56 -11.65 3.11
CA VAL A 253 -13.59 -12.67 2.99
C VAL A 253 -12.95 -13.93 2.41
N ALA A 254 -12.91 -14.98 3.22
CA ALA A 254 -12.61 -16.33 2.77
C ALA A 254 -13.86 -16.90 2.07
N VAL A 255 -13.69 -17.30 0.81
CA VAL A 255 -14.74 -17.91 -0.01
C VAL A 255 -14.48 -19.41 -0.11
N PHE A 256 -15.39 -20.20 0.41
CA PHE A 256 -15.37 -21.66 0.28
C PHE A 256 -16.04 -22.11 -1.02
N PRO A 257 -15.73 -23.33 -1.50
CA PRO A 257 -16.43 -23.97 -2.61
C PRO A 257 -17.94 -23.93 -2.44
N ALA A 258 -18.65 -23.76 -3.55
CA ALA A 258 -20.11 -23.88 -3.54
C ALA A 258 -20.52 -25.29 -3.10
N SER A 259 -21.63 -25.41 -2.37
CA SER A 259 -22.20 -26.71 -2.04
C SER A 259 -22.60 -27.44 -3.33
N GLU A 260 -22.27 -28.73 -3.43
CA GLU A 260 -22.71 -29.61 -4.53
C GLU A 260 -24.19 -29.99 -4.44
N GLU A 261 -24.85 -29.65 -3.32
CA GLU A 261 -26.28 -29.92 -3.11
C GLU A 261 -27.13 -29.05 -4.04
N LYS A 262 -27.90 -29.70 -4.93
CA LYS A 262 -28.87 -29.02 -5.80
C LYS A 262 -29.97 -28.39 -4.92
N SER A 263 -29.91 -27.07 -4.76
CA SER A 263 -31.00 -26.30 -4.15
C SER A 263 -32.28 -26.50 -4.93
N ASN A 264 -33.27 -27.17 -4.32
CA ASN A 264 -34.60 -27.26 -4.89
C ASN A 264 -35.32 -25.95 -4.54
N ASN A 265 -35.26 -24.95 -5.43
CA ASN A 265 -35.84 -23.61 -5.24
C ASN A 265 -37.39 -23.61 -5.25
N LYS A 266 -38.04 -24.74 -4.97
CA LYS A 266 -39.49 -24.81 -4.87
C LYS A 266 -39.91 -24.16 -3.56
N TYR A 267 -40.76 -23.15 -3.67
CA TYR A 267 -41.34 -22.46 -2.52
C TYR A 267 -42.15 -23.45 -1.67
N ILE A 268 -41.81 -23.55 -0.38
CA ILE A 268 -42.55 -24.38 0.57
C ILE A 268 -43.76 -23.56 1.04
N LEU A 269 -44.95 -23.96 0.63
CA LEU A 269 -46.21 -23.28 0.96
C LEU A 269 -46.56 -23.37 2.46
N ASP A 270 -46.24 -24.50 3.09
CA ASP A 270 -46.48 -24.74 4.52
C ASP A 270 -45.19 -25.23 5.20
N PRO A 271 -44.38 -24.32 5.77
CA PRO A 271 -43.13 -24.66 6.43
C PRO A 271 -43.31 -25.28 7.82
N LEU A 272 -44.52 -25.41 8.35
CA LEU A 272 -44.75 -26.05 9.66
C LEU A 272 -45.09 -27.53 9.51
N ASN A 273 -45.76 -27.91 8.41
CA ASN A 273 -46.11 -29.30 8.10
C ASN A 273 -45.20 -29.95 7.04
N ALA A 274 -44.22 -29.23 6.51
CA ALA A 274 -43.25 -29.80 5.58
C ALA A 274 -42.35 -30.85 6.28
N SER A 275 -42.17 -32.00 5.62
CA SER A 275 -41.34 -33.08 6.14
C SER A 275 -39.83 -32.76 5.99
N TYR A 276 -39.29 -32.03 6.96
CA TYR A 276 -37.84 -31.80 7.10
C TYR A 276 -37.10 -32.95 7.78
N GLN A 277 -37.83 -33.92 8.37
CA GLN A 277 -37.24 -35.02 9.13
C GLN A 277 -36.51 -36.02 8.24
N THR A 278 -36.88 -36.12 6.96
CA THR A 278 -36.26 -37.03 5.97
C THR A 278 -35.63 -36.30 4.78
N SER A 279 -35.73 -34.97 4.72
CA SER A 279 -35.19 -34.16 3.61
C SER A 279 -34.33 -33.00 4.11
N ILE A 280 -33.24 -32.71 3.40
CA ILE A 280 -32.36 -31.57 3.70
C ILE A 280 -33.19 -30.29 3.55
N ASN A 281 -33.22 -29.44 4.58
CA ASN A 281 -33.94 -28.17 4.52
C ASN A 281 -33.34 -27.29 3.39
N PRO A 282 -34.12 -26.94 2.36
CA PRO A 282 -33.61 -26.23 1.19
C PRO A 282 -33.17 -24.79 1.49
N ASN A 283 -33.57 -24.23 2.65
CA ASN A 283 -33.20 -22.88 3.08
C ASN A 283 -31.96 -22.85 3.99
N ILE A 284 -31.43 -24.01 4.39
CA ILE A 284 -30.21 -24.09 5.19
C ILE A 284 -29.04 -24.37 4.27
N HIS A 285 -28.17 -23.37 4.10
CA HIS A 285 -26.98 -23.47 3.27
C HIS A 285 -25.72 -23.57 4.12
N LYS A 286 -24.75 -24.35 3.65
CA LYS A 286 -23.39 -24.34 4.22
C LYS A 286 -22.80 -22.93 4.08
N ALA A 287 -22.16 -22.45 5.14
CA ALA A 287 -21.52 -21.14 5.14
C ALA A 287 -20.44 -21.08 4.04
N ARG A 288 -20.67 -20.22 3.05
CA ARG A 288 -19.76 -20.03 1.91
C ARG A 288 -18.76 -18.90 2.12
N TYR A 289 -19.15 -17.89 2.89
CA TYR A 289 -18.37 -16.69 3.11
C TYR A 289 -18.03 -16.58 4.58
N LEU A 290 -16.75 -16.45 4.89
CA LEU A 290 -16.26 -16.23 6.24
C LEU A 290 -15.44 -14.95 6.27
N SER A 291 -15.85 -13.98 7.09
CA SER A 291 -15.08 -12.78 7.36
C SER A 291 -13.86 -13.11 8.21
N ALA A 292 -12.69 -12.57 7.85
CA ALA A 292 -11.46 -12.70 8.61
C ALA A 292 -10.68 -11.39 8.60
N THR A 293 -9.89 -11.14 9.65
CA THR A 293 -8.97 -10.00 9.73
C THR A 293 -7.54 -10.52 9.85
N ILE A 294 -6.64 -9.99 9.03
CA ILE A 294 -5.22 -10.32 9.04
C ILE A 294 -4.41 -9.17 9.62
N VAL A 295 -3.48 -9.53 10.50
CA VAL A 295 -2.50 -8.65 11.14
C VAL A 295 -1.13 -9.33 10.98
N ALA A 296 -0.07 -8.56 10.73
CA ALA A 296 1.29 -9.03 10.45
C ALA A 296 2.34 -8.38 11.37
#